data_AF-A0A8S3FWE0-F1
#
_entry.id   AF-A0A8S3FWE0-F1
#
_cell.length_a   1.000
_cell.length_b   1.000
_cell.length_c   1.000
_cell.angle_alpha   90.00
_cell.angle_beta   90.00
_cell.angle_gamma   90.00
#
_symmetry.space_group_name_H-M   'P 1'
#
loop_
_entity.id
_entity.type
_entity.pdbx_description
1 polymer ?
#
loop_
_entity_poly.entity_id
_entity_poly.type
_entity_poly.pdbx_seq_one_letter_code
_entity_poly.pdbx_strand_id
1 'polypeptide(L)'
;KPTESPTKGLDDYFRKTKTKPSIYWLPLTEEQITEKNHELAQRNSERDEERRKRELDENAHTSNSKSNHRSLSSTSKEKRKHSSSPSNQYSKRR
;
A
#
# COMPACT_ATOMS: atom_id res chain seq x y z
N LYS A 1 -48.32 -36.62 -21.89
CA LYS A 1 -47.91 -37.38 -20.69
C LYS A 1 -47.04 -36.45 -19.85
N PRO A 2 -47.49 -35.94 -18.69
CA PRO A 2 -46.65 -35.13 -17.84
C PRO A 2 -45.82 -36.06 -16.96
N THR A 3 -44.50 -36.09 -17.14
CA THR A 3 -43.59 -36.79 -16.23
C THR A 3 -42.82 -35.73 -15.45
N GLU A 4 -43.49 -35.15 -14.46
CA GLU A 4 -42.80 -34.51 -13.33
C GLU A 4 -42.17 -35.60 -12.48
N SER A 5 -40.84 -35.67 -12.53
CA SER A 5 -39.98 -35.39 -11.38
C SER A 5 -38.56 -35.76 -11.81
N PRO A 6 -37.76 -34.81 -12.33
CA PRO A 6 -36.33 -35.07 -12.41
C PRO A 6 -35.87 -35.01 -10.96
N THR A 7 -35.84 -36.17 -10.30
CA THR A 7 -35.24 -36.30 -8.97
C THR A 7 -33.79 -35.93 -9.18
N LYS A 8 -33.48 -34.66 -8.95
CA LYS A 8 -32.17 -34.06 -9.23
C LYS A 8 -31.13 -34.93 -8.52
N GLY A 9 -30.25 -35.57 -9.30
CA GLY A 9 -29.26 -36.49 -8.79
C GLY A 9 -28.12 -35.76 -8.10
N LEU A 10 -27.27 -36.48 -7.37
CA LEU A 10 -26.06 -35.88 -6.78
C LEU A 10 -25.16 -35.21 -7.84
N ASP A 11 -25.14 -35.75 -9.06
CA ASP A 11 -24.36 -35.21 -10.17
C ASP A 11 -24.91 -33.89 -10.72
N ASP A 12 -26.17 -33.54 -10.40
CA ASP A 12 -26.76 -32.23 -10.76
C ASP A 12 -26.30 -31.12 -9.81
N TYR A 13 -25.93 -31.47 -8.58
CA TYR A 13 -25.49 -30.52 -7.55
C TYR A 13 -23.97 -30.49 -7.39
N PHE A 14 -23.27 -31.61 -7.57
CA PHE A 14 -21.87 -31.74 -7.23
C PHE A 14 -21.02 -32.23 -8.41
N ARG A 15 -19.81 -31.70 -8.51
CA ARG A 15 -18.80 -32.19 -9.44
C ARG A 15 -18.04 -33.35 -8.81
N LYS A 16 -17.80 -34.41 -9.57
CA LYS A 16 -17.07 -35.62 -9.13
C LYS A 16 -15.66 -35.67 -9.71
N THR A 17 -14.65 -35.96 -8.88
CA THR A 17 -13.28 -36.21 -9.36
C THR A 17 -13.18 -37.58 -10.05
N LYS A 18 -12.33 -37.67 -11.09
CA LYS A 18 -12.08 -38.93 -11.83
C LYS A 18 -11.07 -39.86 -11.13
N THR A 19 -10.37 -39.37 -10.10
CA THR A 19 -9.35 -40.11 -9.36
C THR A 19 -9.98 -41.03 -8.30
N LYS A 20 -9.27 -42.09 -7.88
CA LYS A 20 -9.67 -42.94 -6.74
C LYS A 20 -8.89 -42.52 -5.50
N PRO A 21 -9.55 -42.25 -4.34
CA PRO A 21 -10.99 -42.25 -4.11
C PRO A 21 -11.69 -41.05 -4.80
N SER A 22 -12.90 -41.28 -5.34
CA SER A 22 -13.66 -40.22 -5.99
C SER A 22 -14.32 -39.32 -4.95
N ILE A 23 -14.19 -38.01 -5.12
CA ILE A 23 -14.70 -36.99 -4.19
C ILE A 23 -15.72 -36.13 -4.93
N TYR A 24 -16.81 -35.80 -4.23
CA TYR A 24 -17.83 -34.85 -4.66
C TYR A 24 -17.53 -33.47 -4.08
N TRP A 25 -17.52 -32.43 -4.92
CA TRP A 25 -17.28 -31.05 -4.51
C TRP A 25 -18.25 -30.09 -5.21
N LEU A 26 -18.63 -29.02 -4.50
CA LEU A 26 -19.50 -27.98 -5.01
C LEU A 26 -18.64 -26.77 -5.39
N PRO A 27 -18.58 -26.35 -6.67
CA PRO A 27 -17.98 -25.07 -7.00
C PRO A 27 -18.79 -23.95 -6.35
N LEU A 28 -18.12 -22.89 -5.92
CA LEU A 28 -18.81 -21.68 -5.49
C LEU A 28 -19.69 -21.17 -6.63
N THR A 29 -20.87 -20.67 -6.30
CA THR A 29 -21.73 -20.00 -7.27
C THR A 29 -21.10 -18.68 -7.70
N GLU A 30 -21.48 -18.17 -8.88
CA GLU A 30 -20.98 -16.88 -9.36
C GLU A 30 -21.24 -15.76 -8.36
N GLU A 31 -22.41 -15.77 -7.72
CA GLU A 31 -22.78 -14.81 -6.66
C GLU A 31 -21.89 -14.90 -5.41
N GLN A 32 -21.53 -16.13 -4.99
CA GLN A 32 -20.61 -16.31 -3.86
C GLN A 32 -19.19 -15.86 -4.20
N ILE A 33 -18.77 -16.06 -5.46
CA ILE A 33 -17.48 -15.61 -5.95
C ILE A 33 -17.44 -14.09 -6.00
N THR A 34 -18.49 -13.43 -6.49
CA THR A 34 -18.56 -11.96 -6.54
C THR A 34 -18.58 -11.35 -5.16
N GLU A 35 -19.36 -11.90 -4.22
CA GLU A 35 -19.39 -11.44 -2.83
C GLU A 35 -18.02 -11.57 -2.16
N LYS A 36 -17.37 -12.73 -2.26
CA LYS A 36 -16.02 -12.95 -1.72
C LYS A 36 -14.99 -12.01 -2.37
N ASN A 37 -15.06 -11.82 -3.68
CA ASN A 37 -14.14 -10.91 -4.37
C ASN A 37 -14.38 -9.45 -3.96
N HIS A 38 -15.63 -9.06 -3.74
CA HIS A 38 -15.99 -7.74 -3.25
C HIS A 38 -15.48 -7.51 -1.83
N GLU A 39 -15.64 -8.48 -0.92
CA GLU A 39 -15.08 -8.41 0.45
C GLU A 39 -13.54 -8.28 0.42
N LEU A 40 -12.87 -9.06 -0.42
CA LEU A 40 -11.42 -8.95 -0.60
C LEU A 40 -11.00 -7.60 -1.19
N ALA A 41 -11.77 -7.08 -2.15
CA ALA A 41 -11.53 -5.76 -2.74
C ALA A 41 -11.69 -4.66 -1.69
N GLN A 42 -12.75 -4.69 -0.88
CA GLN A 42 -12.98 -3.74 0.21
C GLN A 42 -11.85 -3.76 1.23
N ARG A 43 -11.46 -4.95 1.69
CA ARG A 43 -10.35 -5.10 2.66
C ARG A 43 -9.02 -4.60 2.10
N ASN A 44 -8.77 -4.80 0.80
CA ASN A 44 -7.58 -4.29 0.15
C ASN A 44 -7.64 -2.76 -0.02
N SER A 45 -8.79 -2.20 -0.40
CA SER A 45 -8.95 -0.75 -0.55
C SER A 45 -8.75 -0.02 0.78
N GLU A 46 -9.28 -0.55 1.89
CA GLU A 46 -9.05 0.02 3.23
C GLU A 46 -7.56 0.06 3.58
N ARG A 47 -6.84 -1.03 3.30
CA ARG A 47 -5.39 -1.12 3.54
C ARG A 47 -4.60 -0.14 2.68
N ASP A 48 -4.99 0.01 1.41
CA ASP A 48 -4.33 0.92 0.48
C ASP A 48 -4.62 2.38 0.83
N GLU A 49 -5.82 2.71 1.29
CA GLU A 49 -6.17 4.04 1.80
C GLU A 49 -5.39 4.40 3.06
N GLU A 50 -5.27 3.47 4.02
CA GLU A 50 -4.47 3.68 5.22
C GLU A 50 -2.99 3.91 4.87
N ARG A 51 -2.44 3.10 3.94
CA ARG A 51 -1.08 3.29 3.44
C ARG A 51 -0.91 4.65 2.79
N ARG A 52 -1.82 5.04 1.89
CA ARG A 52 -1.78 6.34 1.20
C ARG A 52 -1.84 7.50 2.19
N LYS A 53 -2.67 7.40 3.23
CA LYS A 53 -2.76 8.42 4.29
C LYS A 53 -1.44 8.55 5.07
N ARG A 54 -0.81 7.43 5.41
CA ARG A 54 0.49 7.41 6.10
C ARG A 54 1.60 8.01 5.25
N GLU A 55 1.64 7.68 3.95
CA GLU A 55 2.61 8.25 3.01
C GLU A 55 2.44 9.77 2.85
N LEU A 56 1.20 10.26 2.80
CA LEU A 56 0.92 11.70 2.74
C LEU A 56 1.37 12.42 4.01
N ASP A 57 1.11 11.83 5.18
CA ASP A 57 1.53 12.38 6.48
C ASP A 57 3.07 12.42 6.60
N GLU A 58 3.73 11.33 6.27
CA GLU A 58 5.21 11.26 6.26
C GLU A 58 5.82 12.27 5.27
N ASN A 59 5.24 12.40 4.07
CA ASN A 59 5.72 13.37 3.09
C ASN A 59 5.48 14.82 3.55
N ALA A 60 4.37 15.11 4.24
CA ALA A 60 4.11 16.42 4.83
C ALA A 60 5.11 16.75 5.95
N HIS A 61 5.42 15.79 6.83
CA HIS A 61 6.40 15.95 7.89
C HIS A 61 7.83 16.13 7.36
N THR A 62 8.23 15.36 6.34
CA THR A 62 9.57 15.44 5.76
C THR A 62 9.77 16.70 4.91
N SER A 63 8.74 17.17 4.19
CA SER A 63 8.80 18.41 3.40
C SER A 63 8.89 19.65 4.29
N ASN A 64 8.14 19.71 5.39
CA ASN A 64 8.21 20.79 6.38
C ASN A 64 9.56 20.82 7.12
N SER A 65 10.11 19.64 7.45
CA SER A 65 11.43 19.55 8.08
C SER A 65 12.55 19.98 7.11
N LYS A 66 12.45 19.62 5.82
CA LYS A 66 13.41 20.04 4.77
C LYS A 66 13.34 21.53 4.49
N SER A 67 12.16 22.14 4.44
CA SER A 67 12.02 23.58 4.21
C SER A 67 12.59 24.40 5.38
N ASN A 68 12.33 23.99 6.61
CA ASN A 68 12.89 24.62 7.81
C ASN A 68 14.41 24.44 7.92
N HIS A 69 14.94 23.25 7.63
CA HIS A 69 16.39 23.05 7.62
C HIS A 69 17.06 23.93 6.54
N ARG A 70 16.41 24.11 5.38
CA ARG A 70 16.94 24.96 4.30
C ARG A 70 16.97 26.44 4.69
N SER A 71 15.92 26.96 5.34
CA SER A 71 15.85 28.36 5.80
C SER A 71 16.79 28.66 6.99
N LEU A 72 16.98 27.70 7.89
CA LEU A 72 17.98 27.79 8.97
C LEU A 72 19.42 27.72 8.42
N SER A 73 19.65 26.93 7.36
CA SER A 73 20.97 26.84 6.72
C SER A 73 21.35 28.10 5.95
N SER A 74 20.39 28.77 5.29
CA SER A 74 20.65 30.00 4.53
C SER A 74 21.00 31.16 5.47
N THR A 75 20.26 31.33 6.56
CA THR A 75 20.54 32.33 7.60
C THR A 75 21.86 32.07 8.32
N SER A 76 22.22 30.81 8.59
CA SER A 76 23.50 30.44 9.20
C SER A 76 24.71 30.69 8.27
N LYS A 77 24.54 30.51 6.95
CA LYS A 77 25.59 30.81 5.96
C LYS A 77 25.82 32.32 5.81
N GLU A 78 24.76 33.13 5.87
CA GLU A 78 24.85 34.60 5.82
C GLU A 78 25.67 35.15 7.00
N LYS A 79 25.39 34.66 8.22
CA LYS A 79 26.12 35.05 9.45
C LYS A 79 27.61 34.67 9.42
N ARG A 80 27.95 33.57 8.75
CA ARG A 80 29.35 33.12 8.58
C ARG A 80 30.12 33.96 7.55
N LYS A 81 29.45 34.50 6.54
CA LYS A 81 30.09 35.38 5.54
C LYS A 81 30.48 36.73 6.13
N HIS A 82 29.70 37.28 7.05
CA HIS A 82 29.99 38.56 7.71
C HIS A 82 30.96 38.47 8.90
N SER A 83 31.19 37.28 9.46
CA SER A 83 32.15 37.06 10.56
C SER A 83 33.54 36.61 10.11
N SER A 84 33.72 36.31 8.82
CA SER A 84 35.04 36.04 8.23
C SER A 84 35.78 37.36 7.95
N SER A 85 36.22 38.04 9.01
CA SER A 85 37.16 39.16 8.91
C SER A 85 38.52 38.61 8.47
N PRO A 86 39.16 39.10 7.39
CA PRO A 86 40.50 38.66 7.00
C PRO A 86 41.58 39.19 7.95
N SER A 87 41.61 38.74 9.21
CA SER A 87 42.77 39.00 10.09
C SER A 87 43.81 37.89 9.90
N ASN A 88 44.59 38.00 8.83
CA ASN A 88 45.90 37.35 8.80
C ASN A 88 46.96 38.40 8.44
N GLN A 89 47.17 39.33 9.38
CA GLN A 89 48.32 40.20 9.36
C GLN A 89 49.42 39.54 10.20
N TYR A 90 50.48 39.11 9.50
CA TYR A 90 51.86 38.96 9.99
C TYR A 90 52.27 37.69 10.75
N SER A 91 53.02 36.80 10.06
CA SER A 91 54.27 36.23 10.59
C SER A 91 55.02 35.40 9.52
N LYS A 92 55.73 36.07 8.61
CA LYS A 92 56.90 35.50 7.93
C LYS A 92 58.05 36.50 8.07
N ARG A 93 58.66 36.46 9.26
CA ARG A 93 59.91 37.15 9.55
C ARG A 93 61.04 36.48 8.77
N ARG A 94 61.86 37.33 8.18
CA ARG A 94 63.19 37.08 7.62
C ARG A 94 64.22 37.20 8.74
#